data_AF-A0A3B9IE59-F1
#
_entry.id   AF-A0A3B9IE59-F1
#
_cell.length_a   1.000
_cell.length_b   1.000
_cell.length_c   1.000
_cell.angle_alpha   90.00
_cell.angle_beta   90.00
_cell.angle_gamma   90.00
#
_symmetry.space_group_name_H-M   'P 1'
#
loop_
_entity.id
_entity.type
_entity.pdbx_description
1 polymer ?
#
loop_
_entity_poly.entity_id
_entity_poly.type
_entity_poly.pdbx_seq_one_letter_code
_entity_poly.pdbx_strand_id
1 'polypeptide(L)'
;MMDTPAFTPREIVSELDRYIVGQGQAKRAVAVALRNRWRRQQLPEGLREEVLPKNILMIGPTGVGKTEIARRLAKLANAPFLKVEATKFTEVGYVG
;
A
#
# COMPACT_ATOMS: atom_id res chain seq x y z
N MET A 1 -20.32 -6.86 -3.94
CA MET A 1 -18.98 -6.59 -4.49
C MET A 1 -18.43 -5.39 -3.73
N MET A 2 -17.29 -5.48 -3.02
CA MET A 2 -16.76 -4.30 -2.35
C MET A 2 -16.25 -3.34 -3.43
N ASP A 3 -16.98 -2.25 -3.65
CA ASP A 3 -16.54 -1.13 -4.47
C ASP A 3 -15.23 -0.61 -3.91
N THR A 4 -14.12 -0.93 -4.58
CA THR A 4 -12.83 -0.33 -4.24
C THR A 4 -12.95 1.16 -4.61
N PRO A 5 -12.91 2.08 -3.65
CA PRO A 5 -13.16 3.48 -3.95
C PRO A 5 -12.17 3.96 -5.00
N ALA A 6 -12.69 4.53 -6.09
CA ALA A 6 -11.94 4.88 -7.29
C ALA A 6 -11.13 6.18 -7.11
N PHE A 7 -10.39 6.30 -6.01
CA PHE A 7 -9.58 7.48 -5.74
C PHE A 7 -8.52 7.69 -6.82
N THR A 8 -8.33 8.94 -7.21
CA THR A 8 -7.21 9.38 -8.03
C THR A 8 -5.94 9.42 -7.17
N PRO A 9 -4.75 9.33 -7.79
CA PRO A 9 -3.50 9.46 -7.04
C PRO A 9 -3.38 10.76 -6.23
N ARG A 10 -3.98 11.86 -6.71
CA ARG A 10 -3.97 13.15 -6.01
C ARG A 10 -4.83 13.11 -4.74
N GLU A 11 -6.02 12.52 -4.81
CA GLU A 11 -6.90 12.37 -3.64
C GLU A 11 -6.27 11.46 -2.58
N ILE A 12 -5.61 10.36 -3.00
CA ILE A 12 -4.89 9.48 -2.07
C ILE A 12 -3.77 10.24 -1.36
N VAL A 13 -2.96 11.01 -2.10
CA VAL A 13 -1.90 11.83 -1.50
C VAL A 13 -2.48 12.85 -0.52
N SER A 14 -3.56 13.55 -0.92
CA SER A 14 -4.22 14.54 -0.09
C SER A 14 -4.78 13.95 1.20
N GLU A 15 -5.33 12.74 1.17
CA GLU A 15 -5.82 12.08 2.38
C GLU A 15 -4.65 11.64 3.27
N LEU A 16 -3.55 11.16 2.69
CA LEU A 16 -2.33 10.83 3.44
C LEU A 16 -1.67 12.08 4.07
N ASP A 17 -1.76 13.24 3.43
CA ASP A 17 -1.24 14.52 3.94
C ASP A 17 -1.89 14.94 5.27
N ARG A 18 -3.13 14.49 5.54
CA ARG A 18 -3.83 14.78 6.80
C ARG A 18 -3.23 14.09 8.02
N TYR A 19 -2.45 13.02 7.83
CA TYR A 19 -1.92 12.19 8.92
C TYR A 19 -0.39 12.08 8.92
N ILE A 20 0.24 12.23 7.75
CA ILE A 20 1.68 12.08 7.60
C ILE A 20 2.23 13.41 7.11
N VAL A 21 3.21 13.98 7.81
CA VAL A 21 3.89 15.21 7.38
C VAL A 21 5.05 14.85 6.46
N GLY A 22 5.22 15.58 5.35
CA GLY A 22 6.32 15.34 4.40
C GLY A 22 6.17 14.02 3.61
N GLN A 23 7.28 13.32 3.35
CA GLN A 23 7.31 12.02 2.66
C GLN A 23 6.62 11.98 1.28
N GLY A 24 6.67 13.09 0.53
CA GLY A 24 5.93 13.24 -0.73
C GLY A 24 6.21 12.14 -1.77
N GLN A 25 7.46 11.67 -1.88
CA GLN A 25 7.81 10.58 -2.79
C GLN A 25 7.14 9.25 -2.39
N ALA A 26 7.18 8.90 -1.10
CA ALA A 26 6.56 7.67 -0.59
C ALA A 26 5.03 7.70 -0.77
N LYS A 27 4.39 8.83 -0.47
CA LYS A 27 2.94 9.04 -0.68
C LYS A 27 2.55 8.86 -2.15
N ARG A 28 3.31 9.45 -3.07
CA ARG A 28 3.07 9.29 -4.52
C ARG A 28 3.23 7.83 -4.95
N ALA A 29 4.28 7.15 -4.48
CA ALA A 29 4.52 5.74 -4.82
C ALA A 29 3.34 4.85 -4.41
N VAL A 30 2.86 4.98 -3.17
CA VAL A 30 1.72 4.18 -2.69
C VAL A 30 0.41 4.55 -3.38
N ALA A 31 0.20 5.83 -3.70
CA ALA A 31 -0.98 6.29 -4.42
C ALA A 31 -1.06 5.71 -5.84
N VAL A 32 0.07 5.66 -6.54
CA VAL A 32 0.16 5.04 -7.87
C VAL A 32 -0.07 3.53 -7.78
N ALA A 33 0.51 2.85 -6.80
CA ALA A 33 0.30 1.41 -6.62
C ALA A 33 -1.18 1.07 -6.36
N LEU A 34 -1.85 1.82 -5.49
CA LEU A 34 -3.28 1.64 -5.23
C LEU A 34 -4.12 1.93 -6.48
N ARG A 35 -3.83 3.01 -7.21
CA ARG A 35 -4.53 3.32 -8.47
C ARG A 35 -4.33 2.24 -9.54
N ASN A 36 -3.13 1.67 -9.61
CA ASN A 36 -2.84 0.59 -10.55
C ASN A 36 -3.64 -0.68 -10.23
N ARG A 37 -3.93 -0.95 -8.95
CA ARG A 37 -4.83 -2.05 -8.56
C ARG A 37 -6.24 -1.85 -9.09
N TRP A 38 -6.78 -0.63 -8.99
CA TRP A 38 -8.08 -0.29 -9.59
C TRP A 38 -8.03 -0.39 -11.12
N ARG A 39 -7.00 0.16 -11.78
CA ARG A 39 -6.84 0.06 -13.24
C ARG A 39 -6.80 -1.39 -13.72
N ARG A 40 -6.12 -2.27 -12.98
CA ARG A 40 -6.07 -3.70 -13.28
C ARG A 40 -7.45 -4.35 -13.29
N GLN A 41 -8.33 -3.96 -12.37
CA GLN A 41 -9.71 -4.48 -12.33
C GLN A 41 -10.54 -4.07 -13.57
N GLN A 42 -10.13 -3.00 -14.26
CA GLN A 42 -10.78 -2.54 -15.50
C GLN A 42 -10.23 -3.20 -16.76
N LEU A 43 -9.18 -4.02 -16.66
CA LEU A 43 -8.63 -4.74 -17.82
C LEU A 43 -9.52 -5.93 -18.19
N PRO A 44 -9.52 -6.34 -19.49
CA PRO A 44 -10.08 -7.60 -19.93
C PRO A 44 -9.47 -8.79 -19.19
N GLU A 45 -10.22 -9.87 -19.03
CA GLU A 45 -9.84 -11.02 -18.19
C GLU A 45 -8.47 -11.61 -18.53
N GLY A 46 -8.19 -11.89 -19.80
CA GLY A 46 -6.90 -12.44 -20.22
C GLY A 46 -5.70 -11.55 -19.88
N LEU A 47 -5.84 -10.22 -20.01
CA LEU A 47 -4.77 -9.28 -19.69
C LEU A 47 -4.67 -9.00 -18.18
N ARG A 48 -5.76 -9.19 -17.44
CA ARG A 48 -5.81 -8.94 -15.99
C ARG A 48 -4.89 -9.88 -15.21
N GLU A 49 -4.76 -11.13 -15.65
CA GLU A 49 -3.91 -12.14 -15.01
C GLU A 49 -2.42 -11.84 -15.22
N GLU A 50 -2.05 -11.29 -16.38
CA GLU A 50 -0.67 -10.94 -16.71
C GLU A 50 -0.15 -9.73 -15.91
N VAL A 51 -1.05 -8.86 -15.43
CA VAL A 51 -0.68 -7.66 -14.68
C VAL A 51 -0.51 -7.96 -13.19
N LEU A 52 0.74 -8.13 -12.77
CA LEU A 52 1.09 -8.35 -11.37
C LEU A 52 1.00 -7.06 -10.51
N PRO A 53 0.65 -7.19 -9.22
CA PRO A 53 0.72 -6.08 -8.27
C PRO A 53 2.13 -5.47 -8.18
N LYS A 54 2.20 -4.15 -8.04
CA LYS A 54 3.47 -3.43 -7.81
C LYS A 54 3.75 -3.34 -6.32
N ASN A 55 4.57 -4.25 -5.82
CA ASN A 55 5.04 -4.23 -4.43
C ASN A 55 5.97 -3.04 -4.18
N ILE A 56 6.01 -2.56 -2.93
CA ILE A 56 6.76 -1.36 -2.54
C ILE A 56 7.75 -1.72 -1.43
N LEU A 57 9.01 -1.35 -1.63
CA LEU A 57 10.04 -1.35 -0.60
C LEU A 57 10.25 0.10 -0.11
N MET A 58 9.98 0.36 1.17
CA MET A 58 10.22 1.67 1.77
C MET A 58 11.56 1.70 2.49
N ILE A 59 12.46 2.59 2.08
CA ILE A 59 13.79 2.77 2.68
C ILE A 59 13.82 4.09 3.45
N GLY A 60 14.29 4.05 4.70
CA GLY A 60 14.45 5.24 5.54
C GLY A 60 14.61 4.89 7.02
N PRO A 61 15.00 5.84 7.88
CA PRO A 61 15.23 5.60 9.30
C PRO A 61 13.94 5.27 10.06
N THR A 62 14.06 4.79 11.29
CA THR A 62 12.91 4.52 12.17
C THR A 62 12.14 5.83 12.48
N GLY A 63 10.85 5.73 12.79
CA GLY A 63 10.03 6.89 13.17
C GLY A 63 9.56 7.82 12.04
N VAL A 64 10.06 7.71 10.81
CA VAL A 64 9.69 8.65 9.71
C VAL A 64 8.33 8.42 9.06
N GLY A 65 7.51 7.48 9.55
CA GLY A 65 6.15 7.24 9.06
C GLY A 65 5.98 6.14 8.02
N LYS A 66 6.99 5.29 7.76
CA LYS A 66 6.88 4.16 6.79
C LYS A 66 5.66 3.27 7.06
N THR A 67 5.53 2.79 8.30
CA THR A 67 4.41 1.93 8.72
C THR A 67 3.08 2.69 8.73
N GLU A 68 3.09 3.97 9.07
CA GLU A 68 1.87 4.79 9.12
C GLU A 68 1.30 5.04 7.72
N ILE A 69 2.16 5.27 6.71
CA ILE A 69 1.73 5.35 5.30
C ILE A 69 0.99 4.07 4.90
N ALA A 70 1.55 2.90 5.18
CA ALA A 70 0.92 1.62 4.83
C ALA A 70 -0.41 1.40 5.57
N ARG A 71 -0.45 1.71 6.88
CA ARG A 71 -1.65 1.60 7.71
C ARG A 71 -2.77 2.51 7.21
N ARG A 72 -2.47 3.78 6.93
CA ARG A 72 -3.44 4.78 6.45
C ARG A 72 -3.94 4.44 5.06
N LEU A 73 -3.06 3.98 4.17
CA LEU A 73 -3.44 3.54 2.84
C LEU A 73 -4.43 2.38 2.89
N ALA A 74 -4.20 1.39 3.77
CA ALA A 74 -5.12 0.26 3.92
C ALA A 74 -6.49 0.71 4.47
N LYS A 75 -6.50 1.62 5.46
CA LYS A 75 -7.75 2.22 5.96
C LYS A 75 -8.51 2.97 4.88
N LEU A 76 -7.81 3.77 4.07
CA LEU A 76 -8.39 4.50 2.95
C LEU A 76 -8.99 3.56 1.88
N ALA A 77 -8.28 2.47 1.58
CA ALA A 77 -8.72 1.48 0.60
C ALA A 77 -9.77 0.49 1.15
N ASN A 78 -10.19 0.64 2.41
CA ASN A 78 -11.00 -0.34 3.15
C ASN A 78 -10.46 -1.77 3.00
N ALA A 79 -9.14 -1.92 3.11
CA ALA A 79 -8.43 -3.17 2.87
C ALA A 79 -7.94 -3.78 4.20
N PRO A 80 -7.92 -5.12 4.32
CA PRO A 80 -7.26 -5.79 5.44
C PRO A 80 -5.78 -5.38 5.55
N PHE A 81 -5.30 -5.17 6.77
CA PHE A 81 -3.92 -4.76 7.03
C PHE A 81 -3.28 -5.60 8.13
N LEU A 82 -2.11 -6.16 7.84
CA LEU A 82 -1.30 -6.91 8.79
C LEU A 82 0.12 -6.35 8.82
N LYS A 83 0.64 -6.07 10.01
CA LYS A 83 2.04 -5.74 10.24
C LYS A 83 2.75 -6.98 10.78
N VAL A 84 3.80 -7.41 10.09
CA VAL A 84 4.68 -8.49 10.55
C VAL A 84 6.12 -8.00 10.56
N GLU A 85 6.92 -8.55 11.46
CA GLU A 85 8.37 -8.31 11.55
C GLU A 85 9.09 -9.53 10.97
N ALA A 86 9.92 -9.32 9.95
CA ALA A 86 10.57 -10.42 9.23
C ALA A 86 11.52 -11.23 10.13
N THR A 87 12.15 -10.59 11.12
CA THR A 87 13.07 -11.23 12.06
C THR A 87 12.40 -12.28 12.95
N LYS A 88 11.07 -12.22 13.13
CA LYS A 88 10.32 -13.22 13.89
C LYS A 88 10.38 -14.62 13.26
N PHE A 89 10.67 -14.70 11.96
CA PHE A 89 10.76 -15.97 11.23
C PHE A 89 12.17 -16.54 11.17
N THR A 90 13.15 -15.86 11.77
CA THR A 90 14.55 -16.28 11.80
C THR A 90 15.04 -16.65 13.20
N GLU A 91 14.19 -16.49 14.23
CA GLU A 91 14.51 -16.92 15.59
C GLU A 91 14.60 -18.44 15.65
N VAL A 92 15.69 -18.96 16.25
CA VAL A 92 15.97 -20.39 16.34
C VAL A 92 14.83 -21.07 17.09
N GLY A 93 14.02 -21.86 16.39
CA GLY A 93 12.86 -22.55 16.96
C GLY A 93 11.48 -22.03 16.54
N TYR A 94 11.34 -21.30 15.43
CA TYR A 94 10.01 -21.04 14.84
C TYR A 94 9.29 -22.37 14.54
N VAL A 95 8.24 -22.70 15.31
CA VAL A 95 7.37 -23.86 15.09
C VAL A 95 5.98 -23.46 14.57
N GLY A 96 5.73 -22.16 14.36
CA GLY A 96 4.44 -21.61 13.88
C GLY A 96 4.03 -20.34 14.60
#